data_AF-A0A292RKZ3-F1
#
_entry.id   AF-A0A292RKZ3-F1
#
_cell.length_a   1.000
_cell.length_b   1.000
_cell.length_c   1.000
_cell.angle_alpha   90.00
_cell.angle_beta   90.00
_cell.angle_gamma   90.00
#
_symmetry.space_group_name_H-M   'P 1'
#
loop_
_entity.id
_entity.type
_entity.pdbx_description
1 polymer ?
#
loop_
_entity_poly.entity_id
_entity_poly.type
_entity_poly.pdbx_seq_one_letter_code
_entity_poly.pdbx_strand_id
1 'polypeptide(L)'
;VKDLYQITSDTKCFSSFIKEAIQNPRKSQETTKILLNQAGSTNNFLKWYFAKGGYKEKYVDYITQTVKKAKNPEELLKISPNWGFWAFENKFGKDFFIGKPPKAIGTKKDYRNLVTNLLKNKDTGFNVKEFTNGLSGKRAFLVDTGENKYVLKAQEDFALYSKELDSALKKDKWLQDTFMKRFKENENMKSDSSYINAMIDFYLNLNNCVNATKIHCFDAKTSSVLYDYLSGTNQSITDINKQLPDLKKLGIIYNDIFSDNFREKDGVLKIIDSGESSFIDLLKPTVPNFQIELPNWSGNNILSTLGALLYLNY
;
A
#
# COMPACT_ATOMS: atom_id res chain seq x y z
N VAL A 1 0.38 28.91 -17.54
CA VAL A 1 -1.01 28.40 -17.33
C VAL A 1 -1.68 27.97 -18.62
N LYS A 2 -1.77 28.83 -19.65
CA LYS A 2 -2.39 28.48 -20.95
C LYS A 2 -1.81 27.18 -21.53
N ASP A 3 -0.49 27.04 -21.53
CA ASP A 3 0.20 25.84 -22.04
C ASP A 3 -0.13 24.57 -21.24
N LEU A 4 -0.32 24.69 -19.92
CA LEU A 4 -0.73 23.57 -19.06
C LEU A 4 -2.16 23.10 -19.39
N TYR A 5 -3.07 24.02 -19.70
CA TYR A 5 -4.41 23.66 -20.20
C TYR A 5 -4.36 23.02 -21.59
N GLN A 6 -3.38 23.38 -22.44
CA GLN A 6 -3.21 22.70 -23.72
C GLN A 6 -2.87 21.21 -23.49
N ILE A 7 -1.98 20.90 -22.55
CA ILE A 7 -1.65 19.52 -22.17
C ILE A 7 -2.89 18.74 -21.75
N THR A 8 -3.77 19.30 -20.91
CA THR A 8 -4.97 18.59 -20.42
C THR A 8 -6.13 18.57 -21.42
N SER A 9 -6.16 19.52 -22.37
CA SER A 9 -7.19 19.59 -23.41
C SER A 9 -6.94 18.61 -24.56
N ASP A 10 -5.68 18.33 -24.91
CA ASP A 10 -5.33 17.39 -25.96
C ASP A 10 -5.21 15.97 -25.38
N THR A 11 -6.05 15.05 -25.85
CA THR A 11 -6.11 13.69 -25.31
C THR A 11 -4.81 12.90 -25.55
N LYS A 12 -4.13 13.11 -26.68
CA LYS A 12 -2.87 12.42 -26.99
C LYS A 12 -1.73 12.99 -26.15
N CYS A 13 -1.64 14.31 -26.04
CA CYS A 13 -0.66 15.01 -25.22
C CYS A 13 -0.82 14.61 -23.75
N PHE A 14 -2.05 14.67 -23.22
CA PHE A 14 -2.36 14.24 -21.87
C PHE A 14 -1.99 12.77 -21.63
N SER A 15 -2.36 11.87 -22.54
CA SER A 15 -2.04 10.45 -22.40
C SER A 15 -0.53 10.19 -22.38
N SER A 16 0.23 10.86 -23.25
CA SER A 16 1.70 10.79 -23.27
C SER A 16 2.30 11.34 -21.97
N PHE A 17 1.80 12.48 -21.50
CA PHE A 17 2.22 13.08 -20.24
C PHE A 17 1.95 12.16 -19.05
N ILE A 18 0.74 11.60 -18.95
CA ILE A 18 0.37 10.65 -17.89
C ILE A 18 1.25 9.40 -17.95
N LYS A 19 1.53 8.87 -19.14
CA LYS A 19 2.45 7.74 -19.32
C LYS A 19 3.82 8.04 -18.73
N GLU A 20 4.36 9.23 -18.96
CA GLU A 20 5.67 9.62 -18.45
C GLU A 20 5.65 9.96 -16.95
N ALA A 21 4.71 10.79 -16.51
CA ALA A 21 4.65 11.32 -15.15
C ALA A 21 4.15 10.31 -14.11
N ILE A 22 3.22 9.44 -14.49
CA ILE A 22 2.54 8.53 -13.56
C ILE A 22 3.11 7.12 -13.61
N GLN A 23 3.43 6.60 -14.80
CA GLN A 23 4.00 5.25 -14.91
C GLN A 23 5.49 5.22 -14.55
N ASN A 24 6.14 6.38 -14.42
CA ASN A 24 7.48 6.50 -13.84
C ASN A 24 7.43 7.33 -12.55
N PRO A 25 7.02 6.74 -11.42
CA PRO A 25 6.83 7.47 -10.16
C PRO A 25 8.08 8.23 -9.70
N ARG A 26 9.27 7.74 -10.05
CA ARG A 26 10.57 8.34 -9.67
C ARG A 26 10.81 9.72 -10.26
N LYS A 27 10.16 10.05 -11.38
CA LYS A 27 10.27 11.37 -12.02
C LYS A 27 9.26 12.38 -11.48
N SER A 28 8.29 11.95 -10.67
CA SER A 28 7.14 12.80 -10.33
C SER A 28 7.53 14.13 -9.67
N GLN A 29 8.52 14.11 -8.78
CA GLN A 29 9.01 15.32 -8.11
C GLN A 29 9.68 16.31 -9.08
N GLU A 30 10.50 15.80 -10.01
CA GLU A 30 11.14 16.62 -11.04
C GLU A 30 10.10 17.21 -11.99
N THR A 31 9.17 16.37 -12.47
CA THR A 31 8.06 16.80 -13.33
C THR A 31 7.21 17.86 -12.64
N THR A 32 6.91 17.71 -11.34
CA THR A 32 6.17 18.70 -10.56
C THR A 32 6.89 20.06 -10.53
N LYS A 33 8.21 20.07 -10.32
CA LYS A 33 9.02 21.31 -10.35
C LYS A 33 8.96 21.99 -11.72
N ILE A 34 9.05 21.23 -12.80
CA ILE A 34 8.93 21.75 -14.17
C ILE A 34 7.57 22.42 -14.38
N LEU A 35 6.48 21.76 -13.95
CA LEU A 35 5.12 22.29 -14.09
C LEU A 35 4.88 23.55 -13.25
N LEU A 36 5.44 23.61 -12.03
CA LEU A 36 5.39 24.81 -11.18
C LEU A 36 6.11 25.98 -11.86
N ASN A 37 7.29 25.75 -12.43
CA ASN A 37 8.03 26.76 -13.19
C ASN A 37 7.24 27.24 -14.42
N GLN A 38 6.65 26.32 -15.19
CA GLN A 38 5.79 26.66 -16.34
C GLN A 38 4.50 27.40 -15.95
N ALA A 39 3.99 27.18 -14.73
CA ALA A 39 2.86 27.94 -14.22
C ALA A 39 3.24 29.39 -13.87
N GLY A 40 4.51 29.65 -13.57
CA GLY A 40 5.06 30.95 -13.16
C GLY A 40 4.72 31.36 -11.72
N SER A 41 3.80 30.65 -11.05
CA SER A 41 3.55 30.77 -9.61
C SER A 41 2.74 29.57 -9.10
N THR A 42 2.81 29.31 -7.79
CA THR A 42 1.99 28.30 -7.13
C THR A 42 0.50 28.57 -7.32
N ASN A 43 0.04 29.82 -7.21
CA ASN A 43 -1.37 30.17 -7.42
C ASN A 43 -1.85 29.83 -8.84
N ASN A 44 -1.01 30.09 -9.84
CA ASN A 44 -1.30 29.75 -11.23
C ASN A 44 -1.33 28.25 -11.48
N PHE A 45 -0.42 27.50 -10.84
CA PHE A 45 -0.41 26.04 -10.89
C PHE A 45 -1.70 25.48 -10.28
N LEU A 46 -2.09 25.94 -9.08
CA LEU A 46 -3.29 25.49 -8.40
C LEU A 46 -4.57 25.81 -9.19
N LYS A 47 -4.62 26.99 -9.84
CA LYS A 47 -5.72 27.35 -10.76
C LYS A 47 -5.87 26.34 -11.89
N TRP A 48 -4.77 25.90 -12.52
CA TRP A 48 -4.84 24.86 -13.55
C TRP A 48 -5.15 23.48 -12.97
N TYR A 49 -4.53 23.14 -11.84
CA TYR A 49 -4.61 21.82 -11.24
C TYR A 49 -6.04 21.46 -10.82
N PHE A 50 -6.75 22.41 -10.20
CA PHE A 50 -8.10 22.22 -9.65
C PHE A 50 -9.25 22.72 -10.54
N ALA A 51 -8.96 23.41 -11.64
CA ALA A 51 -10.01 23.89 -12.53
C ALA A 51 -10.74 22.75 -13.24
N LYS A 52 -11.94 23.08 -13.73
CA LYS A 52 -12.69 22.25 -14.68
C LYS A 52 -11.85 22.04 -15.95
N GLY A 53 -11.70 20.78 -16.37
CA GLY A 53 -10.81 20.38 -17.47
C GLY A 53 -9.31 20.46 -17.14
N GLY A 54 -8.97 20.78 -15.89
CA GLY A 54 -7.63 20.79 -15.35
C GLY A 54 -7.09 19.41 -15.04
N TYR A 55 -5.90 19.36 -14.43
CA TYR A 55 -5.17 18.11 -14.21
C TYR A 55 -5.96 17.09 -13.38
N LYS A 56 -6.51 17.51 -12.23
CA LYS A 56 -7.17 16.59 -11.29
C LYS A 56 -8.37 15.89 -11.93
N GLU A 57 -9.21 16.62 -12.67
CA GLU A 57 -10.38 16.04 -13.35
C GLU A 57 -9.94 15.02 -14.42
N LYS A 58 -8.97 15.39 -15.27
CA LYS A 58 -8.45 14.47 -16.30
C LYS A 58 -7.74 13.25 -15.72
N TYR A 59 -7.08 13.39 -14.58
CA TYR A 59 -6.47 12.28 -13.86
C TYR A 59 -7.53 11.29 -13.34
N VAL A 60 -8.64 11.79 -12.79
CA VAL A 60 -9.77 10.94 -12.35
C VAL A 60 -10.33 10.12 -13.52
N ASP A 61 -10.51 10.74 -14.70
CA ASP A 61 -10.94 10.05 -15.92
C ASP A 61 -9.96 8.93 -16.31
N TYR A 62 -8.66 9.24 -16.30
CA TYR A 62 -7.60 8.27 -16.62
C TYR A 62 -7.60 7.07 -15.66
N ILE A 63 -7.67 7.32 -14.35
CA ILE A 63 -7.71 6.25 -13.35
C ILE A 63 -8.97 5.40 -13.49
N THR A 64 -10.13 6.03 -13.71
CA THR A 64 -11.38 5.33 -13.95
C THR A 64 -11.28 4.36 -15.14
N GLN A 65 -10.66 4.79 -16.24
CA GLN A 65 -10.42 3.92 -17.40
C GLN A 65 -9.38 2.83 -17.11
N THR A 66 -8.35 3.16 -16.35
CA THR A 66 -7.28 2.23 -15.96
C THR A 66 -7.83 1.08 -15.11
N VAL A 67 -8.65 1.39 -14.09
CA VAL A 67 -9.35 0.39 -13.26
C VAL A 67 -10.23 -0.51 -14.12
N LYS A 68 -10.99 0.05 -15.07
CA LYS A 68 -11.82 -0.74 -15.99
C LYS A 68 -11.00 -1.75 -16.78
N LYS A 69 -9.83 -1.35 -17.29
CA LYS A 69 -8.97 -2.16 -18.16
C LYS A 69 -8.03 -3.11 -17.42
N ALA A 70 -7.73 -2.84 -16.14
CA ALA A 70 -6.76 -3.62 -15.37
C ALA A 70 -7.15 -5.11 -15.31
N LYS A 71 -6.16 -5.98 -15.52
CA LYS A 71 -6.33 -7.44 -15.52
C LYS A 71 -5.99 -8.07 -14.17
N ASN A 72 -5.14 -7.41 -13.39
CA ASN A 72 -4.69 -7.86 -12.09
C ASN A 72 -4.43 -6.66 -11.16
N PRO A 73 -4.41 -6.87 -9.84
CA PRO A 73 -4.12 -5.81 -8.87
C PRO A 73 -2.75 -5.14 -9.07
N GLU A 74 -1.75 -5.88 -9.53
CA GLU A 74 -0.37 -5.39 -9.72
C GLU A 74 -0.27 -4.28 -10.77
N GLU A 75 -1.09 -4.33 -11.83
CA GLU A 75 -1.19 -3.24 -12.82
C GLU A 75 -1.62 -1.92 -12.18
N LEU A 76 -2.51 -1.97 -11.19
CA LEU A 76 -2.96 -0.81 -10.43
C LEU A 76 -1.95 -0.42 -9.35
N LEU A 77 -1.39 -1.40 -8.63
CA LEU A 77 -0.39 -1.16 -7.60
C LEU A 77 0.92 -0.62 -8.14
N LYS A 78 1.24 -0.82 -9.42
CA LYS A 78 2.39 -0.17 -10.05
C LYS A 78 2.22 1.35 -10.13
N ILE A 79 0.97 1.83 -10.19
CA ILE A 79 0.63 3.26 -10.30
C ILE A 79 0.70 3.94 -8.94
N SER A 80 0.02 3.38 -7.93
CA SER A 80 -0.01 3.93 -6.57
C SER A 80 -0.33 2.83 -5.53
N PRO A 81 0.04 3.03 -4.26
CA PRO A 81 -0.24 2.06 -3.20
C PRO A 81 -1.60 2.25 -2.52
N ASN A 82 -2.27 3.38 -2.72
CA ASN A 82 -3.38 3.82 -1.89
C ASN A 82 -4.76 3.33 -2.36
N TRP A 83 -4.84 2.15 -2.97
CA TRP A 83 -6.12 1.59 -3.42
C TRP A 83 -6.96 1.16 -2.22
N GLY A 84 -8.25 1.48 -2.26
CA GLY A 84 -9.19 1.02 -1.23
C GLY A 84 -9.45 -0.47 -1.39
N PHE A 85 -9.60 -1.18 -0.26
CA PHE A 85 -9.90 -2.62 -0.26
C PHE A 85 -11.15 -2.94 -1.09
N TRP A 86 -12.20 -2.13 -0.94
CA TRP A 86 -13.45 -2.25 -1.69
C TRP A 86 -13.25 -2.09 -3.21
N ALA A 87 -12.29 -1.29 -3.65
CA ALA A 87 -12.04 -1.07 -5.07
C ALA A 87 -11.45 -2.33 -5.71
N PHE A 88 -10.55 -3.01 -5.00
CA PHE A 88 -10.02 -4.30 -5.44
C PHE A 88 -11.06 -5.42 -5.35
N GLU A 89 -11.86 -5.48 -4.28
CA GLU A 89 -12.96 -6.44 -4.21
C GLU A 89 -13.95 -6.27 -5.36
N ASN A 90 -14.35 -5.03 -5.66
CA ASN A 90 -15.29 -4.75 -6.75
C ASN A 90 -14.72 -5.12 -8.12
N LYS A 91 -13.41 -4.96 -8.33
CA LYS A 91 -12.77 -5.19 -9.63
C LYS A 91 -12.29 -6.63 -9.83
N PHE A 92 -11.77 -7.26 -8.79
CA PHE A 92 -11.08 -8.57 -8.86
C PHE A 92 -11.78 -9.67 -8.05
N GLY A 93 -12.86 -9.33 -7.33
CA GLY A 93 -13.65 -10.26 -6.50
C GLY A 93 -13.21 -10.27 -5.03
N LYS A 94 -14.12 -10.73 -4.14
CA LYS A 94 -13.91 -10.76 -2.67
C LYS A 94 -12.70 -11.59 -2.21
N ASP A 95 -12.32 -12.59 -3.01
CA ASP A 95 -11.20 -13.51 -2.75
C ASP A 95 -9.97 -13.16 -3.61
N PHE A 96 -9.81 -11.87 -3.95
CA PHE A 96 -8.68 -11.40 -4.75
C PHE A 96 -7.35 -11.79 -4.10
N PHE A 97 -6.35 -12.00 -4.95
CA PHE A 97 -5.04 -12.47 -4.56
C PHE A 97 -4.01 -11.71 -5.38
N ILE A 98 -3.00 -11.18 -4.72
CA ILE A 98 -1.95 -10.38 -5.34
C ILE A 98 -0.67 -11.17 -5.27
N GLY A 99 0.10 -11.18 -6.36
CA GLY A 99 1.35 -11.94 -6.46
C GLY A 99 1.11 -13.45 -6.52
N LYS A 100 2.14 -14.21 -6.15
CA LYS A 100 2.12 -15.68 -6.22
C LYS A 100 2.89 -16.27 -5.04
N PRO A 101 2.41 -17.36 -4.43
CA PRO A 101 3.21 -18.08 -3.46
C PRO A 101 4.52 -18.59 -4.08
N PRO A 102 5.61 -18.67 -3.31
CA PRO A 102 6.82 -19.38 -3.69
C PRO A 102 6.53 -20.85 -4.04
N LYS A 103 7.34 -21.42 -4.94
CA LYS A 103 7.22 -22.83 -5.35
C LYS A 103 7.23 -23.81 -4.16
N ALA A 104 8.03 -23.53 -3.13
CA ALA A 104 8.13 -24.35 -1.92
C ALA A 104 6.82 -24.39 -1.10
N ILE A 105 5.98 -23.36 -1.20
CA ILE A 105 4.65 -23.34 -0.57
C ILE A 105 3.58 -23.94 -1.49
N GLY A 106 3.76 -23.80 -2.81
CA GLY A 106 2.90 -24.42 -3.81
C GLY A 106 1.85 -23.46 -4.37
N THR A 107 0.60 -23.91 -4.44
CA THR A 107 -0.50 -23.17 -5.07
C THR A 107 -1.18 -22.19 -4.11
N LYS A 108 -2.07 -21.34 -4.63
CA LYS A 108 -2.98 -20.50 -3.82
C LYS A 108 -3.80 -21.33 -2.82
N LYS A 109 -4.16 -22.58 -3.16
CA LYS A 109 -4.89 -23.48 -2.26
C LYS A 109 -3.98 -23.95 -1.12
N ASP A 110 -2.75 -24.31 -1.43
CA ASP A 110 -1.77 -24.79 -0.44
C ASP A 110 -1.40 -23.67 0.54
N TYR A 111 -1.20 -22.44 0.03
CA TYR A 111 -1.01 -21.25 0.87
C TYR A 111 -2.19 -21.01 1.84
N ARG A 112 -3.43 -21.10 1.36
CA ARG A 112 -4.63 -20.95 2.22
C ARG A 112 -4.73 -22.05 3.28
N ASN A 113 -4.37 -23.27 2.94
CA ASN A 113 -4.32 -24.39 3.88
C ASN A 113 -3.24 -24.15 4.94
N LEU A 114 -2.05 -23.68 4.54
CA LEU A 114 -0.99 -23.29 5.46
C LEU A 114 -1.47 -22.25 6.46
N VAL A 115 -2.06 -21.13 5.99
CA VAL A 115 -2.60 -20.08 6.88
C VAL A 115 -3.66 -20.65 7.83
N THR A 116 -4.57 -21.48 7.32
CA THR A 116 -5.63 -22.10 8.13
C THR A 116 -5.05 -23.01 9.22
N ASN A 117 -4.02 -23.80 8.91
CA ASN A 117 -3.39 -24.70 9.86
C ASN A 117 -2.59 -23.93 10.92
N LEU A 118 -1.86 -22.88 10.52
CA LEU A 118 -1.16 -21.97 11.45
C LEU A 118 -2.13 -21.35 12.46
N LEU A 119 -3.23 -20.75 11.98
CA LEU A 119 -4.21 -20.10 12.85
C LEU A 119 -4.92 -21.09 13.78
N LYS A 120 -5.04 -22.36 13.39
CA LYS A 120 -5.65 -23.44 14.20
C LYS A 120 -4.64 -24.21 15.04
N ASN A 121 -3.38 -23.81 15.07
CA ASN A 121 -2.28 -24.53 15.74
C ASN A 121 -2.21 -26.01 15.34
N LYS A 122 -2.44 -26.29 14.05
CA LYS A 122 -2.35 -27.62 13.44
C LYS A 122 -1.02 -27.77 12.70
N ASP A 123 -0.64 -29.02 12.47
CA ASP A 123 0.53 -29.33 11.65
C ASP A 123 0.41 -28.68 10.26
N THR A 124 1.50 -28.07 9.84
CA THR A 124 1.62 -27.37 8.56
C THR A 124 2.49 -28.13 7.56
N GLY A 125 3.21 -29.17 8.01
CA GLY A 125 4.27 -29.80 7.23
C GLY A 125 5.57 -28.98 7.15
N PHE A 126 5.64 -27.83 7.81
CA PHE A 126 6.83 -26.98 7.87
C PHE A 126 7.30 -26.78 9.31
N ASN A 127 8.58 -26.43 9.46
CA ASN A 127 9.08 -25.95 10.73
C ASN A 127 8.65 -24.49 10.91
N VAL A 128 7.86 -24.22 11.96
CA VAL A 128 7.24 -22.92 12.18
C VAL A 128 7.59 -22.38 13.56
N LYS A 129 7.97 -21.10 13.61
CA LYS A 129 8.09 -20.35 14.86
C LYS A 129 7.14 -19.15 14.84
N GLU A 130 6.31 -19.02 15.85
CA GLU A 130 5.49 -17.82 16.06
C GLU A 130 6.31 -16.69 16.70
N PHE A 131 6.11 -15.47 16.22
CA PHE A 131 6.68 -14.28 16.84
C PHE A 131 5.76 -13.80 17.98
N THR A 132 6.30 -13.71 19.20
CA THR A 132 5.54 -13.42 20.44
C THR A 132 5.04 -11.98 20.56
N ASN A 133 5.43 -11.07 19.66
CA ASN A 133 5.14 -9.64 19.74
C ASN A 133 3.97 -9.21 18.84
N GLY A 134 3.01 -10.09 18.60
CA GLY A 134 1.82 -9.74 17.82
C GLY A 134 1.02 -8.62 18.51
N LEU A 135 0.94 -7.45 17.87
CA LEU A 135 -0.08 -6.45 18.17
C LEU A 135 -1.46 -7.14 18.15
N SER A 136 -2.36 -6.74 19.04
CA SER A 136 -3.69 -7.37 19.20
C SER A 136 -4.37 -7.63 17.87
N GLY A 137 -4.74 -8.89 17.60
CA GLY A 137 -5.48 -9.30 16.40
C GLY A 137 -4.66 -9.66 15.16
N LYS A 138 -3.33 -9.80 15.28
CA LYS A 138 -2.45 -10.33 14.21
C LYS A 138 -1.47 -11.36 14.75
N ARG A 139 -1.24 -12.42 13.98
CA ARG A 139 -0.18 -13.41 14.23
C ARG A 139 0.86 -13.35 13.13
N ALA A 140 2.12 -13.45 13.53
CA ALA A 140 3.25 -13.50 12.61
C ALA A 140 4.04 -14.79 12.83
N PHE A 141 4.39 -15.45 11.74
CA PHE A 141 5.06 -16.74 11.75
C PHE A 141 6.30 -16.71 10.87
N LEU A 142 7.40 -17.26 11.37
CA LEU A 142 8.52 -17.69 10.56
C LEU A 142 8.23 -19.10 10.05
N VAL A 143 8.11 -19.26 8.74
CA VAL A 143 7.90 -20.55 8.07
C VAL A 143 9.20 -20.95 7.39
N ASP A 144 9.81 -22.03 7.86
CA ASP A 144 11.02 -22.61 7.29
C ASP A 144 10.66 -23.82 6.41
N THR A 145 10.93 -23.68 5.11
CA THR A 145 10.68 -24.72 4.11
C THR A 145 11.85 -25.68 3.92
N GLY A 146 12.95 -25.49 4.68
CA GLY A 146 14.23 -26.19 4.49
C GLY A 146 15.10 -25.54 3.43
N GLU A 147 14.52 -25.05 2.32
CA GLU A 147 15.25 -24.31 1.28
C GLU A 147 15.31 -22.81 1.59
N ASN A 148 14.18 -22.24 2.02
CA ASN A 148 14.01 -20.82 2.26
C ASN A 148 13.16 -20.56 3.51
N LYS A 149 13.34 -19.39 4.09
CA LYS A 149 12.55 -18.90 5.22
C LYS A 149 11.65 -17.76 4.78
N TYR A 150 10.41 -17.78 5.26
CA TYR A 150 9.40 -16.77 4.95
C TYR A 150 8.78 -16.21 6.22
N VAL A 151 8.36 -14.95 6.17
CA VAL A 151 7.53 -14.34 7.22
C VAL A 151 6.10 -14.29 6.71
N LEU A 152 5.20 -14.99 7.40
CA LEU A 152 3.77 -14.98 7.14
C LEU A 152 3.10 -14.15 8.23
N LYS A 153 2.46 -13.04 7.86
CA LYS A 153 1.59 -12.27 8.76
C LYS A 153 0.15 -12.57 8.37
N ALA A 154 -0.69 -12.90 9.34
CA ALA A 154 -2.12 -13.12 9.15
C ALA A 154 -2.90 -12.39 10.23
N GLN A 155 -4.01 -11.77 9.83
CA GLN A 155 -5.00 -11.28 10.78
C GLN A 155 -5.57 -12.49 11.54
N GLU A 156 -5.68 -12.41 12.87
CA GLU A 156 -6.43 -13.41 13.61
C GLU A 156 -7.89 -13.38 13.19
N ASP A 157 -8.50 -14.56 13.12
CA ASP A 157 -9.89 -14.70 12.72
C ASP A 157 -10.77 -13.93 13.72
N PHE A 158 -11.40 -12.85 13.23
CA PHE A 158 -12.34 -12.04 13.99
C PHE A 158 -13.53 -12.84 14.53
N ALA A 159 -13.68 -14.12 14.15
CA ALA A 159 -14.57 -15.07 14.82
C ALA A 159 -14.41 -15.07 16.36
N LEU A 160 -13.23 -14.77 16.89
CA LEU A 160 -13.02 -14.59 18.34
C LEU A 160 -13.74 -13.33 18.89
N TYR A 161 -13.66 -12.19 18.20
CA TYR A 161 -14.45 -10.99 18.52
C TYR A 161 -15.94 -11.17 18.25
N SER A 162 -16.30 -12.01 17.26
CA SER A 162 -17.69 -12.28 16.88
C SER A 162 -18.49 -12.88 18.02
N LYS A 163 -17.89 -13.64 18.95
CA LYS A 163 -18.65 -14.21 20.09
C LYS A 163 -19.15 -13.13 21.05
N GLU A 164 -18.33 -12.12 21.34
CA GLU A 164 -18.71 -10.99 22.19
C GLU A 164 -19.68 -10.06 21.46
N LEU A 165 -19.44 -9.85 20.16
CA LEU A 165 -20.26 -9.01 19.28
C LEU A 165 -21.62 -9.64 18.94
N ASP A 166 -21.70 -10.96 18.74
CA ASP A 166 -22.93 -11.74 18.54
C ASP A 166 -23.83 -11.66 19.77
N SER A 167 -23.22 -11.58 20.95
CA SER A 167 -23.91 -11.34 22.22
C SER A 167 -24.53 -9.93 22.27
N ALA A 168 -23.85 -8.92 21.72
CA ALA A 168 -24.25 -7.52 21.74
C ALA A 168 -25.22 -7.12 20.61
N LEU A 169 -25.09 -7.70 19.41
CA LEU A 169 -25.88 -7.40 18.21
C LEU A 169 -27.12 -8.28 18.06
N LYS A 170 -27.69 -8.77 19.17
CA LYS A 170 -28.82 -9.71 19.15
C LYS A 170 -29.98 -9.20 18.29
N LYS A 171 -30.36 -10.04 17.30
CA LYS A 171 -31.62 -10.14 16.54
C LYS A 171 -31.72 -9.54 15.13
N ASP A 172 -30.69 -8.89 14.57
CA ASP A 172 -30.75 -8.50 13.16
C ASP A 172 -29.52 -8.95 12.37
N LYS A 173 -29.70 -10.04 11.62
CA LYS A 173 -28.67 -10.63 10.77
C LYS A 173 -28.18 -9.65 9.70
N TRP A 174 -29.06 -8.79 9.18
CA TRP A 174 -28.65 -7.80 8.18
C TRP A 174 -27.75 -6.72 8.80
N LEU A 175 -28.06 -6.30 10.03
CA LEU A 175 -27.25 -5.34 10.77
C LEU A 175 -25.89 -5.94 11.16
N GLN A 176 -25.86 -7.22 11.55
CA GLN A 176 -24.64 -7.98 11.80
C GLN A 176 -23.78 -8.10 10.53
N ASP A 177 -24.35 -8.55 9.42
CA ASP A 177 -23.62 -8.72 8.16
C ASP A 177 -23.06 -7.37 7.65
N THR A 178 -23.85 -6.30 7.76
CA THR A 178 -23.45 -4.95 7.33
C THR A 178 -22.38 -4.36 8.25
N PHE A 179 -22.53 -4.51 9.57
CA PHE A 179 -21.54 -4.07 10.55
C PHE A 179 -20.22 -4.83 10.37
N MET A 180 -20.27 -6.16 10.29
CA MET A 180 -19.08 -7.00 10.11
C MET A 180 -18.36 -6.69 8.81
N LYS A 181 -19.11 -6.41 7.73
CA LYS A 181 -18.53 -5.95 6.47
C LYS A 181 -17.76 -4.64 6.65
N ARG A 182 -18.41 -3.59 7.21
CA ARG A 182 -17.76 -2.28 7.41
C ARG A 182 -16.60 -2.34 8.40
N PHE A 183 -16.74 -3.15 9.44
CA PHE A 183 -15.68 -3.37 10.41
C PHE A 183 -14.48 -4.02 9.75
N LYS A 184 -14.66 -5.11 8.98
CA LYS A 184 -13.56 -5.74 8.23
C LYS A 184 -12.90 -4.78 7.24
N GLU A 185 -13.69 -3.98 6.53
CA GLU A 185 -13.17 -2.91 5.66
C GLU A 185 -12.30 -1.93 6.45
N ASN A 186 -12.78 -1.44 7.60
CA ASN A 186 -12.03 -0.52 8.46
C ASN A 186 -10.75 -1.15 9.02
N GLU A 187 -10.79 -2.39 9.49
CA GLU A 187 -9.61 -3.12 10.00
C GLU A 187 -8.57 -3.32 8.90
N ASN A 188 -8.98 -3.69 7.69
CA ASN A 188 -8.10 -3.78 6.53
C ASN A 188 -7.53 -2.41 6.12
N MET A 189 -8.16 -1.31 6.52
CA MET A 189 -7.65 0.02 6.22
C MET A 189 -6.73 0.55 7.32
N LYS A 190 -6.72 -0.05 8.52
CA LYS A 190 -5.84 0.37 9.62
C LYS A 190 -4.37 0.45 9.21
N SER A 191 -3.67 1.41 9.80
CA SER A 191 -2.20 1.42 9.78
C SER A 191 -1.70 0.07 10.27
N ASP A 192 -0.62 -0.40 9.64
CA ASP A 192 -0.03 -1.72 9.89
C ASP A 192 -0.96 -2.93 9.54
N SER A 193 -2.20 -2.76 9.08
CA SER A 193 -3.00 -3.93 8.62
C SER A 193 -2.26 -4.71 7.53
N SER A 194 -2.46 -6.04 7.45
CA SER A 194 -1.80 -6.85 6.43
C SER A 194 -2.11 -6.38 5.01
N TYR A 195 -3.26 -5.74 4.80
CA TYR A 195 -3.62 -5.14 3.52
C TYR A 195 -2.81 -3.87 3.23
N ILE A 196 -2.78 -2.88 4.13
CA ILE A 196 -2.06 -1.62 3.89
C ILE A 196 -0.56 -1.87 3.72
N ASN A 197 0.03 -2.71 4.59
CA ASN A 197 1.41 -3.18 4.44
C ASN A 197 1.64 -3.79 3.04
N ALA A 198 0.78 -4.72 2.63
CA ALA A 198 0.91 -5.36 1.32
C ALA A 198 0.79 -4.36 0.16
N MET A 199 -0.12 -3.38 0.21
CA MET A 199 -0.28 -2.43 -0.89
C MET A 199 0.97 -1.57 -1.09
N ILE A 200 1.54 -1.08 0.01
CA ILE A 200 2.76 -0.28 -0.02
C ILE A 200 3.94 -1.15 -0.47
N ASP A 201 4.10 -2.34 0.10
CA ASP A 201 5.22 -3.23 -0.23
C ASP A 201 5.16 -3.72 -1.68
N PHE A 202 3.99 -4.05 -2.22
CA PHE A 202 3.84 -4.37 -3.63
C PHE A 202 4.18 -3.18 -4.52
N TYR A 203 3.68 -1.98 -4.22
CA TYR A 203 4.04 -0.77 -4.97
C TYR A 203 5.55 -0.55 -5.00
N LEU A 204 6.22 -0.70 -3.85
CA LEU A 204 7.67 -0.57 -3.74
C LEU A 204 8.41 -1.64 -4.55
N ASN A 205 8.01 -2.92 -4.45
CA ASN A 205 8.62 -4.01 -5.22
C ASN A 205 8.40 -3.85 -6.73
N LEU A 206 7.18 -3.51 -7.17
CA LEU A 206 6.83 -3.31 -8.58
C LEU A 206 7.54 -2.11 -9.23
N ASN A 207 8.03 -1.18 -8.41
CA ASN A 207 8.81 -0.01 -8.81
C ASN A 207 10.31 -0.15 -8.48
N ASN A 208 10.78 -1.37 -8.22
CA ASN A 208 12.17 -1.72 -7.95
C ASN A 208 12.78 -0.86 -6.83
N CYS A 209 12.07 -0.70 -5.72
CA CYS A 209 12.61 0.01 -4.58
C CYS A 209 13.69 -0.82 -3.89
N VAL A 210 14.90 -0.26 -3.78
CA VAL A 210 16.05 -1.00 -3.22
C VAL A 210 15.89 -1.26 -1.73
N ASN A 211 15.14 -0.43 -1.01
CA ASN A 211 14.91 -0.57 0.42
C ASN A 211 13.77 -1.55 0.76
N ALA A 212 13.00 -2.00 -0.22
CA ALA A 212 11.86 -2.88 0.03
C ALA A 212 12.29 -4.32 0.34
N THR A 213 11.54 -4.93 1.26
CA THR A 213 11.56 -6.37 1.46
C THR A 213 10.74 -7.06 0.37
N LYS A 214 11.18 -8.23 -0.09
CA LYS A 214 10.44 -8.98 -1.11
C LYS A 214 9.13 -9.51 -0.53
N ILE A 215 8.03 -9.01 -1.07
CA ILE A 215 6.68 -9.55 -0.88
C ILE A 215 6.37 -10.56 -1.98
N HIS A 216 5.79 -11.69 -1.63
CA HIS A 216 5.39 -12.72 -2.59
C HIS A 216 3.92 -12.67 -2.91
N CYS A 217 3.08 -12.65 -1.87
CA CYS A 217 1.64 -12.66 -2.05
C CYS A 217 0.86 -12.00 -0.92
N PHE A 218 -0.33 -11.49 -1.27
CA PHE A 218 -1.40 -11.14 -0.35
C PHE A 218 -2.67 -11.88 -0.73
N ASP A 219 -3.40 -12.41 0.27
CA ASP A 219 -4.69 -13.06 0.08
C ASP A 219 -5.80 -12.35 0.86
N ALA A 220 -6.77 -11.79 0.14
CA ALA A 220 -7.91 -11.10 0.74
C ALA A 220 -8.82 -12.03 1.54
N LYS A 221 -8.83 -13.33 1.20
CA LYS A 221 -9.69 -14.30 1.88
C LYS A 221 -9.25 -14.55 3.31
N THR A 222 -7.95 -14.75 3.50
CA THR A 222 -7.34 -15.05 4.80
C THR A 222 -6.73 -13.81 5.46
N SER A 223 -6.84 -12.63 4.83
CA SER A 223 -6.20 -11.38 5.27
C SER A 223 -4.75 -11.61 5.68
N SER A 224 -3.98 -12.26 4.80
CA SER A 224 -2.62 -12.67 5.09
C SER A 224 -1.65 -12.27 3.98
N VAL A 225 -0.40 -12.07 4.37
CA VAL A 225 0.69 -11.65 3.51
C VAL A 225 1.93 -12.50 3.78
N LEU A 226 2.73 -12.71 2.73
CA LEU A 226 3.93 -13.52 2.77
C LEU A 226 5.14 -12.75 2.22
N TYR A 227 6.22 -12.74 3.00
CA TYR A 227 7.48 -12.08 2.68
C TYR A 227 8.65 -13.06 2.70
N ASP A 228 9.74 -12.72 2.01
CA ASP A 228 11.05 -13.29 2.34
C ASP A 228 11.41 -12.97 3.79
N TYR A 229 12.00 -13.94 4.50
CA TYR A 229 12.63 -13.66 5.77
C TYR A 229 13.92 -12.86 5.55
N LEU A 230 14.00 -11.70 6.20
CA LEU A 230 15.23 -10.92 6.24
C LEU A 230 16.06 -11.31 7.46
N SER A 231 17.13 -12.06 7.21
CA SER A 231 18.25 -12.17 8.14
C SER A 231 19.03 -10.85 8.15
N GLY A 232 19.24 -10.26 9.32
CA GLY A 232 20.01 -9.03 9.45
C GLY A 232 19.93 -8.44 10.86
N THR A 233 20.88 -7.56 11.18
CA THR A 233 20.90 -6.84 12.44
C THR A 233 19.87 -5.72 12.42
N ASN A 234 19.18 -5.53 13.54
CA ASN A 234 18.33 -4.36 13.75
C ASN A 234 19.16 -3.09 13.65
N GLN A 235 18.60 -2.06 13.01
CA GLN A 235 19.24 -0.76 12.91
C GLN A 235 18.43 0.28 13.66
N SER A 236 19.08 1.03 14.54
CA SER A 236 18.49 2.22 15.14
C SER A 236 18.81 3.42 14.25
N ILE A 237 17.77 4.10 13.77
CA ILE A 237 17.91 5.13 12.75
C ILE A 237 17.28 6.43 13.23
N THR A 238 18.09 7.48 13.21
CA THR A 238 17.64 8.85 13.29
C THR A 238 17.50 9.43 11.88
N ASP A 239 16.57 10.36 11.68
CA ASP A 239 16.32 11.00 10.38
C ASP A 239 16.04 10.02 9.21
N ILE A 240 15.20 9.03 9.44
CA ILE A 240 14.88 7.93 8.52
C ILE A 240 14.67 8.32 7.05
N ASN A 241 13.89 9.37 6.78
CA ASN A 241 13.55 9.75 5.40
C ASN A 241 14.74 10.37 4.64
N LYS A 242 15.83 10.76 5.32
CA LYS A 242 17.11 11.10 4.66
C LYS A 242 17.86 9.83 4.24
N GLN A 243 17.73 8.75 4.99
CA GLN A 243 18.39 7.46 4.74
C GLN A 243 17.60 6.56 3.78
N LEU A 244 16.35 6.92 3.46
CA LEU A 244 15.48 6.23 2.50
C LEU A 244 15.15 7.11 1.27
N PRO A 245 16.16 7.62 0.54
CA PRO A 245 15.92 8.52 -0.61
C PRO A 245 15.11 7.85 -1.72
N ASP A 246 15.15 6.52 -1.81
CA ASP A 246 14.46 5.76 -2.84
C ASP A 246 12.95 5.70 -2.63
N LEU A 247 12.51 5.59 -1.36
CA LEU A 247 11.11 5.71 -0.96
C LEU A 247 10.57 7.10 -1.29
N LYS A 248 11.35 8.13 -0.95
CA LYS A 248 10.98 9.53 -1.23
C LYS A 248 10.75 9.76 -2.73
N LYS A 249 11.58 9.18 -3.61
CA LYS A 249 11.39 9.24 -5.07
C LYS A 249 10.07 8.59 -5.51
N LEU A 250 9.58 7.62 -4.75
CA LEU A 250 8.31 6.93 -5.00
C LEU A 250 7.13 7.60 -4.27
N GLY A 251 7.32 8.76 -3.66
CA GLY A 251 6.27 9.47 -2.92
C GLY A 251 5.91 8.82 -1.58
N ILE A 252 6.74 7.90 -1.07
CA ILE A 252 6.54 7.28 0.24
C ILE A 252 7.34 8.04 1.28
N ILE A 253 6.66 8.44 2.35
CA ILE A 253 7.29 8.97 3.57
C ILE A 253 7.07 7.92 4.65
N TYR A 254 8.16 7.35 5.14
CA TYR A 254 8.09 6.31 6.16
C TYR A 254 8.04 6.97 7.54
N ASN A 255 7.05 6.62 8.38
CA ASN A 255 6.83 7.28 9.66
C ASN A 255 7.03 6.39 10.90
N ASP A 256 7.18 5.07 10.75
CA ASP A 256 7.27 4.14 11.90
C ASP A 256 8.72 3.93 12.39
N ILE A 257 9.27 4.88 13.15
CA ILE A 257 10.70 4.95 13.49
C ILE A 257 11.11 3.91 14.57
N PHE A 258 10.48 2.73 14.59
CA PHE A 258 10.86 1.65 15.49
C PHE A 258 12.07 0.88 14.96
N SER A 259 13.11 0.69 15.77
CA SER A 259 14.38 0.09 15.32
C SER A 259 14.24 -1.33 14.77
N ASP A 260 13.21 -2.07 15.19
CA ASP A 260 12.97 -3.43 14.70
C ASP A 260 12.46 -3.46 13.25
N ASN A 261 12.01 -2.31 12.73
CA ASN A 261 11.53 -2.16 11.36
C ASN A 261 12.65 -2.03 10.33
N PHE A 262 13.90 -1.98 10.78
CA PHE A 262 15.05 -1.76 9.91
C PHE A 262 16.05 -2.89 10.00
N ARG A 263 16.40 -3.45 8.85
CA ARG A 263 17.42 -4.48 8.73
C ARG A 263 18.46 -4.03 7.72
N GLU A 264 19.73 -4.12 8.07
CA GLU A 264 20.77 -4.03 7.06
C GLU A 264 20.93 -5.38 6.38
N LYS A 265 20.94 -5.39 5.04
CA LYS A 265 21.28 -6.55 4.23
C LYS A 265 22.08 -6.12 3.01
N ASP A 266 23.26 -6.71 2.84
CA ASP A 266 24.17 -6.45 1.71
C ASP A 266 24.50 -4.94 1.54
N GLY A 267 24.71 -4.23 2.65
CA GLY A 267 24.97 -2.79 2.67
C GLY A 267 23.77 -1.91 2.33
N VAL A 268 22.57 -2.49 2.18
CA VAL A 268 21.33 -1.77 1.92
C VAL A 268 20.41 -1.85 3.13
N LEU A 269 19.93 -0.68 3.55
CA LEU A 269 18.91 -0.59 4.57
C LEU A 269 17.56 -1.08 4.03
N LYS A 270 17.05 -2.17 4.58
CA LYS A 270 15.74 -2.73 4.28
C LYS A 270 14.72 -2.27 5.31
N ILE A 271 13.54 -1.94 4.83
CA ILE A 271 12.38 -1.68 5.68
C ILE A 271 11.47 -2.90 5.76
N ILE A 272 10.93 -3.13 6.94
CA ILE A 272 9.75 -3.96 7.16
C ILE A 272 8.68 -3.08 7.81
N ASP A 273 7.45 -3.58 7.84
CA ASP A 273 6.32 -2.85 8.44
C ASP A 273 6.09 -1.46 7.84
N SER A 274 5.75 -1.42 6.56
CA SER A 274 5.54 -0.18 5.82
C SER A 274 4.16 0.44 6.05
N GLY A 275 3.29 -0.21 6.84
CA GLY A 275 1.89 0.14 7.00
C GLY A 275 1.60 1.49 7.65
N GLU A 276 2.56 2.10 8.35
CA GLU A 276 2.45 3.49 8.84
C GLU A 276 3.20 4.51 7.95
N SER A 277 3.31 4.23 6.65
CA SER A 277 3.87 5.20 5.70
C SER A 277 2.79 6.10 5.11
N SER A 278 3.15 7.33 4.80
CA SER A 278 2.33 8.23 3.99
C SER A 278 2.65 8.06 2.51
N PHE A 279 1.64 8.19 1.64
CA PHE A 279 1.84 8.31 0.19
C PHE A 279 1.43 9.70 -0.30
N ILE A 280 2.38 10.43 -0.88
CA ILE A 280 2.21 11.83 -1.25
C ILE A 280 2.89 12.11 -2.59
N ASP A 281 2.06 12.39 -3.59
CA ASP A 281 2.51 12.69 -4.95
C ASP A 281 1.48 13.61 -5.64
N LEU A 282 1.90 14.83 -6.00
CA LEU A 282 1.02 15.82 -6.65
C LEU A 282 0.58 15.38 -8.06
N LEU A 283 1.29 14.46 -8.71
CA LEU A 283 0.88 13.90 -10.00
C LEU A 283 0.12 12.57 -9.83
N LYS A 284 -0.17 12.17 -8.59
CA LYS A 284 -1.03 11.01 -8.29
C LYS A 284 -2.00 11.35 -7.17
N PRO A 285 -2.88 12.36 -7.35
CA PRO A 285 -3.87 12.70 -6.35
C PRO A 285 -4.81 11.53 -6.10
N THR A 286 -5.26 11.38 -4.86
CA THR A 286 -6.28 10.39 -4.50
C THR A 286 -7.53 10.56 -5.34
N VAL A 287 -7.96 9.46 -5.98
CA VAL A 287 -9.20 9.39 -6.75
C VAL A 287 -10.34 8.87 -5.88
N PRO A 288 -11.39 9.69 -5.63
CA PRO A 288 -12.55 9.24 -4.89
C PRO A 288 -13.15 7.96 -5.46
N ASN A 289 -13.75 7.15 -4.60
CA ASN A 289 -14.35 5.83 -4.91
C ASN A 289 -13.38 4.70 -5.26
N PHE A 290 -12.11 4.98 -5.54
CA PHE A 290 -11.11 3.95 -5.82
C PHE A 290 -9.99 3.88 -4.80
N GLN A 291 -9.60 5.02 -4.25
CA GLN A 291 -8.42 5.15 -3.42
C GLN A 291 -8.77 5.76 -2.07
N ILE A 292 -8.01 5.37 -1.06
CA ILE A 292 -7.96 6.01 0.24
C ILE A 292 -6.85 7.05 0.25
N GLU A 293 -6.94 8.02 1.15
CA GLU A 293 -5.75 8.76 1.51
C GLU A 293 -4.91 7.87 2.43
N LEU A 294 -3.60 7.85 2.21
CA LEU A 294 -2.62 7.36 3.18
C LEU A 294 -1.96 8.58 3.83
N PRO A 295 -2.70 9.37 4.66
CA PRO A 295 -2.05 10.36 5.49
C PRO A 295 -1.20 9.63 6.54
N ASN A 296 -0.38 10.34 7.26
CA ASN A 296 0.28 9.78 8.42
C ASN A 296 -0.79 9.43 9.48
N TRP A 297 -1.01 8.15 9.82
CA TRP A 297 -2.02 7.76 10.82
C TRP A 297 -1.48 7.89 12.25
N SER A 298 -0.17 8.06 12.40
CA SER A 298 0.57 8.23 13.67
C SER A 298 1.36 9.55 13.75
N GLY A 299 1.13 10.50 12.84
CA GLY A 299 1.82 11.80 12.85
C GLY A 299 1.24 12.85 11.89
N ASN A 300 2.04 13.85 11.53
CA ASN A 300 1.60 15.12 10.93
C ASN A 300 0.62 14.98 9.74
N ASN A 301 -0.51 15.71 9.83
CA ASN A 301 -1.63 15.60 8.90
C ASN A 301 -1.27 15.97 7.44
N ILE A 302 -2.16 15.63 6.51
CA ILE A 302 -2.00 15.89 5.07
C ILE A 302 -1.80 17.38 4.73
N LEU A 303 -2.38 18.31 5.51
CA LEU A 303 -2.23 19.76 5.34
C LEU A 303 -0.82 20.24 5.70
N SER A 304 -0.23 19.72 6.77
CA SER A 304 1.15 20.00 7.16
C SER A 304 2.16 19.42 6.17
N THR A 305 1.81 18.32 5.49
CA THR A 305 2.70 17.73 4.47
C THR A 305 2.54 18.38 3.08
N LEU A 306 1.35 18.83 2.71
CA LEU A 306 1.17 19.75 1.58
C LEU A 306 1.90 21.08 1.84
N GLY A 307 1.83 21.59 3.06
CA GLY A 307 2.64 22.71 3.53
C GLY A 307 4.14 22.44 3.37
N ALA A 308 4.64 21.28 3.82
CA ALA A 308 6.04 20.90 3.68
C ALA A 308 6.47 20.67 2.22
N LEU A 309 5.64 20.13 1.34
CA LEU A 309 5.96 20.01 -0.10
C LEU A 309 6.03 21.38 -0.79
N LEU A 310 5.25 22.35 -0.32
CA LEU A 310 5.32 23.74 -0.79
C LEU A 310 6.50 24.50 -0.15
N TYR A 311 6.89 24.16 1.08
CA TYR A 311 8.02 24.79 1.81
C TYR A 311 9.39 24.20 1.46
N LEU A 312 9.50 22.89 1.17
CA LEU A 312 10.75 22.21 0.79
C LEU A 312 11.20 22.51 -0.66
N ASN A 313 10.48 23.41 -1.35
CA ASN A 313 10.87 24.00 -2.62
C ASN A 313 11.41 25.44 -2.47
N TYR A 314 11.70 25.87 -1.23
CA TYR A 314 12.54 27.02 -0.91
C TYR A 314 13.85 26.56 -0.24
#